data_AF-A0AB74HJK8-F1
#
_entry.id   AF-A0AB74HJK8-F1
#
_cell.length_a   1.000
_cell.length_b   1.000
_cell.length_c   1.000
_cell.angle_alpha   90.00
_cell.angle_beta   90.00
_cell.angle_gamma   90.00
#
_symmetry.space_group_name_H-M   'P 1'
#
loop_
_entity.id
_entity.type
_entity.pdbx_description
1 polymer ?
#
loop_
_entity_poly.entity_id
_entity_poly.type
_entity_poly.pdbx_seq_one_letter_code
_entity_poly.pdbx_strand_id
1 'polypeptide(L)'
;MTYEPLTAEHNLKAGDRISLKVEEAGDKRDGFITEFEEKGFWIRFDDDIENEDFIDFRDHLMVALVSRPIDVATTYPELNAYAKLLKELEYRVYQGFTVEGVEASPEHIDVHIKLVEDGQVYTQTLRSSIDQDTEHVRYI
;
A
#
# COMPACT_ATOMS: atom_id res chain seq x y z
N MET A 1 17.01 7.84 -4.39
CA MET A 1 16.07 8.25 -3.31
C MET A 1 16.73 9.39 -2.56
N THR A 2 16.01 10.49 -2.33
CA THR A 2 16.52 11.70 -1.68
C THR A 2 15.70 11.94 -0.43
N TYR A 3 16.38 12.18 0.70
CA TYR A 3 15.72 12.49 1.97
C TYR A 3 15.63 14.00 2.16
N GLU A 4 14.48 14.45 2.63
CA GLU A 4 14.19 15.85 2.94
C GLU A 4 13.60 15.95 4.36
N PRO A 5 13.75 17.07 5.07
CA PRO A 5 13.10 17.25 6.36
C PRO A 5 11.58 17.09 6.23
N LEU A 6 10.97 16.23 7.04
CA LEU A 6 9.54 15.99 7.01
C LEU A 6 8.78 17.22 7.49
N THR A 7 7.83 17.69 6.68
CA THR A 7 6.96 18.84 7.01
C THR A 7 5.52 18.57 6.60
N ALA A 8 4.58 19.29 7.20
CA ALA A 8 3.15 19.24 6.85
C ALA A 8 2.84 19.69 5.41
N GLU A 9 3.79 20.37 4.74
CA GLU A 9 3.62 20.87 3.36
C GLU A 9 3.97 19.82 2.30
N HIS A 10 4.48 18.66 2.70
CA HIS A 10 4.78 17.58 1.78
C HIS A 10 3.52 17.09 1.06
N ASN A 11 3.63 16.85 -0.26
CA ASN A 11 2.56 16.25 -1.06
C ASN A 11 2.54 14.71 -0.91
N LEU A 12 2.55 14.24 0.33
CA LEU A 12 2.36 12.82 0.68
C LEU A 12 0.87 12.51 0.80
N LYS A 13 0.51 11.25 0.57
CA LYS A 13 -0.88 10.76 0.58
C LYS A 13 -0.98 9.41 1.27
N ALA A 14 -2.17 9.08 1.78
CA ALA A 14 -2.42 7.72 2.26
C ALA A 14 -2.11 6.72 1.14
N GLY A 15 -1.48 5.62 1.51
CA GLY A 15 -0.91 4.63 0.61
C GLY A 15 0.52 4.93 0.14
N ASP A 16 1.00 6.18 0.18
CA ASP A 16 2.38 6.48 -0.21
C ASP A 16 3.34 5.67 0.65
N ARG A 17 4.25 4.96 -0.02
CA ARG A 17 5.33 4.22 0.62
C ARG A 17 6.49 5.18 0.80
N ILE A 18 6.94 5.33 2.04
CA ILE A 18 7.97 6.29 2.42
C ILE A 18 9.08 5.59 3.21
N SER A 19 10.23 6.22 3.22
CA SER A 19 11.34 5.87 4.09
C SER A 19 11.55 7.00 5.10
N LEU A 20 11.59 6.67 6.38
CA LEU A 20 11.80 7.60 7.48
C LEU A 20 13.13 7.33 8.19
N LYS A 21 13.80 8.40 8.62
CA LYS A 21 14.98 8.33 9.50
C LYS A 21 15.13 9.59 10.33
N VAL A 22 15.80 9.50 11.48
CA VAL A 22 15.93 10.60 12.45
C VAL A 22 16.89 11.70 11.98
N GLU A 23 17.92 11.33 11.22
CA GLU A 23 18.93 12.22 10.66
C GLU A 23 19.56 11.59 9.42
N GLU A 24 20.44 12.32 8.70
CA GLU A 24 20.99 11.83 7.43
C GLU A 24 21.77 10.51 7.58
N ALA A 25 22.44 10.31 8.72
CA ALA A 25 23.22 9.10 9.03
C ALA A 25 22.44 8.03 9.83
N GLY A 26 21.20 8.31 10.22
CA GLY A 26 20.41 7.41 11.07
C GLY A 26 19.88 6.18 10.31
N ASP A 27 19.51 5.15 11.07
CA ASP A 27 18.83 3.97 10.53
C ASP A 27 17.50 4.38 9.89
N LYS A 28 17.23 3.79 8.73
CA LYS A 28 15.99 4.01 8.00
C LYS A 28 14.97 2.92 8.31
N ARG A 29 13.70 3.29 8.30
CA ARG A 29 12.57 2.36 8.31
C ARG A 29 11.64 2.71 7.16
N ASP A 30 11.29 1.69 6.37
CA ASP A 30 10.42 1.81 5.22
C ASP A 30 9.01 1.34 5.63
N GLY A 31 7.99 1.98 5.08
CA GLY A 31 6.59 1.71 5.43
C GLY A 31 5.63 2.49 4.54
N PHE A 32 4.33 2.36 4.80
CA PHE A 32 3.30 3.09 4.04
C PHE A 32 2.35 3.83 4.97
N ILE A 33 1.94 5.02 4.52
CA ILE A 33 1.04 5.88 5.27
C ILE A 33 -0.37 5.29 5.21
N THR A 34 -1.03 5.10 6.34
CA THR A 34 -2.39 4.57 6.40
C THR A 34 -3.44 5.67 6.48
N GLU A 35 -3.16 6.73 7.23
CA GLU A 35 -4.10 7.84 7.46
C GLU A 35 -3.37 9.14 7.80
N PHE A 36 -3.96 10.29 7.42
CA PHE A 36 -3.46 11.62 7.77
C PHE A 36 -4.29 12.26 8.88
N GLU A 37 -3.61 12.97 9.78
CA GLU A 37 -4.20 13.86 10.76
C GLU A 37 -3.60 15.27 10.65
N GLU A 38 -4.17 16.25 11.38
CA GLU A 38 -3.71 17.64 11.33
C GLU A 38 -2.21 17.80 11.66
N LYS A 39 -1.69 16.96 12.57
CA LYS A 39 -0.32 17.10 13.12
C LYS A 39 0.68 16.09 12.55
N GLY A 40 0.23 15.17 11.70
CA GLY A 40 1.06 14.03 11.32
C GLY A 40 0.29 13.00 10.52
N PHE A 41 0.77 11.77 10.56
CA PHE A 41 0.13 10.64 9.89
C PHE A 41 0.43 9.34 10.61
N TRP A 42 -0.45 8.37 10.41
CA TRP A 42 -0.26 6.99 10.83
C TRP A 42 0.49 6.23 9.74
N ILE A 43 1.46 5.41 10.15
CA ILE A 43 2.28 4.58 9.26
C ILE A 43 2.32 3.15 9.78
N ARG A 44 2.35 2.18 8.87
CA ARG A 44 2.77 0.81 9.17
C ARG A 44 4.14 0.59 8.56
N PHE A 45 5.09 0.18 9.39
CA PHE A 45 6.42 -0.14 8.92
C PHE A 45 6.47 -1.59 8.42
N ASP A 46 7.34 -1.84 7.44
CA ASP A 46 7.49 -3.17 6.86
C ASP A 46 8.00 -4.21 7.88
N ASP A 47 8.76 -3.75 8.87
CA ASP A 47 9.28 -4.58 9.97
C ASP A 47 8.26 -4.79 11.11
N ASP A 48 7.13 -4.08 11.10
CA ASP A 48 6.05 -4.17 12.10
C ASP A 48 4.67 -3.90 11.49
N ILE A 49 4.27 -4.76 10.55
CA ILE A 49 3.05 -4.58 9.75
C ILE A 49 1.74 -4.67 10.55
N GLU A 50 1.79 -5.27 11.74
CA GLU A 50 0.63 -5.52 12.60
C GLU A 50 0.25 -4.30 13.45
N ASN A 51 1.17 -3.34 13.59
CA ASN A 51 0.99 -2.14 14.40
C ASN A 51 1.08 -0.86 13.56
N GLU A 52 0.43 0.18 14.06
CA GLU A 52 0.50 1.52 13.49
C GLU A 52 1.25 2.44 14.45
N ASP A 53 2.20 3.18 13.90
CA ASP A 53 2.93 4.24 14.60
C ASP A 53 2.41 5.59 14.12
N PHE A 54 2.26 6.54 15.04
CA PHE A 54 1.96 7.93 14.69
C PHE A 54 3.26 8.72 14.53
N ILE A 55 3.39 9.43 13.41
CA ILE A 55 4.52 10.29 13.10
C ILE A 55 4.08 11.75 13.18
N ASP A 56 4.60 12.50 14.15
CA ASP A 56 4.31 13.93 14.29
C ASP A 56 5.28 14.75 13.42
N PHE A 57 4.76 15.75 12.70
CA PHE A 57 5.61 16.63 11.89
C PHE A 57 6.64 17.42 12.72
N ARG A 58 6.47 17.47 14.05
CA ARG A 58 7.42 18.11 14.98
C ARG A 58 8.56 17.20 15.41
N ASP A 59 8.55 15.91 15.06
CA ASP A 59 9.59 14.95 15.45
C ASP A 59 10.92 15.16 14.70
N HIS A 60 10.99 16.16 13.81
CA HIS A 60 12.19 16.56 13.07
C HIS A 60 12.82 15.41 12.25
N LEU A 61 12.00 14.47 11.80
CA LEU A 61 12.44 13.36 10.97
C LEU A 61 12.78 13.82 9.55
N MET A 62 13.52 12.98 8.84
CA MET A 62 13.69 13.06 7.39
C MET A 62 12.82 12.01 6.71
N VAL A 63 12.24 12.37 5.57
CA VAL A 63 11.39 11.51 4.76
C VAL A 63 11.90 11.43 3.32
N ALA A 64 11.72 10.27 2.70
CA ALA A 64 11.86 10.11 1.26
C ALA A 64 10.67 9.32 0.71
N LEU A 65 10.07 9.77 -0.39
CA LEU A 65 9.07 8.98 -1.11
C LEU A 65 9.75 7.80 -1.80
N VAL A 66 9.31 6.57 -1.48
CA VAL A 66 9.76 5.32 -2.10
C VAL A 66 8.95 5.07 -3.37
N SER A 67 7.63 5.05 -3.23
CA SER A 67 6.72 4.82 -4.33
C SER A 67 5.34 5.34 -3.98
N ARG A 68 4.60 5.74 -5.01
CA ARG A 68 3.17 6.03 -4.90
C ARG A 68 2.39 4.84 -5.46
N PRO A 69 1.50 4.21 -4.68
CA PRO A 69 0.64 3.16 -5.19
C PRO A 69 -0.27 3.73 -6.28
N ILE A 70 -0.67 2.87 -7.22
CA ILE A 70 -1.71 3.21 -8.17
C ILE A 70 -3.06 3.32 -7.45
N ASP A 71 -3.95 4.16 -7.96
CA ASP A 71 -5.36 4.10 -7.58
C ASP A 71 -5.98 2.89 -8.28
N VAL A 72 -6.23 1.83 -7.50
CA VAL A 72 -6.70 0.54 -8.02
C VAL A 72 -8.08 0.68 -8.68
N ALA A 73 -9.02 1.40 -8.05
CA ALA A 73 -10.38 1.55 -8.55
C ALA A 73 -10.44 2.35 -9.85
N THR A 74 -9.58 3.37 -9.98
CA THR A 74 -9.44 4.15 -11.22
C THR A 74 -8.70 3.38 -12.30
N THR A 75 -7.67 2.59 -11.94
CA THR A 75 -6.83 1.85 -12.90
C THR A 75 -7.53 0.60 -13.44
N TYR A 76 -8.30 -0.10 -12.60
CA TYR A 76 -9.00 -1.35 -12.92
C TYR A 76 -10.51 -1.21 -12.65
N PRO A 77 -11.24 -0.44 -13.47
CA PRO A 77 -12.65 -0.14 -13.22
C PRO A 77 -13.57 -1.37 -13.23
N GLU A 78 -13.16 -2.47 -13.88
CA GLU A 78 -13.84 -3.77 -13.84
C GLU A 78 -13.91 -4.38 -12.44
N LEU A 79 -13.01 -3.98 -11.54
CA LEU A 79 -13.00 -4.44 -10.14
C LEU A 79 -14.04 -3.71 -9.28
N ASN A 80 -14.67 -2.63 -9.77
CA ASN A 80 -15.65 -1.85 -9.01
C ASN A 80 -16.89 -2.64 -8.56
N ALA A 81 -17.20 -3.77 -9.21
CA ALA A 81 -18.25 -4.69 -8.77
C ALA A 81 -17.85 -5.55 -7.56
N TYR A 82 -16.57 -5.56 -7.18
CA TYR A 82 -15.97 -6.43 -6.18
C TYR A 82 -15.32 -5.57 -5.08
N ALA A 83 -16.15 -4.98 -4.22
CA ALA A 83 -15.73 -4.00 -3.23
C ALA A 83 -14.73 -4.55 -2.20
N LYS A 84 -14.88 -5.81 -1.76
CA LYS A 84 -13.94 -6.45 -0.83
C LYS A 84 -12.61 -6.73 -1.52
N LEU A 85 -12.64 -7.18 -2.78
CA LEU A 85 -11.43 -7.40 -3.56
C LEU A 85 -10.67 -6.10 -3.75
N LEU A 86 -11.35 -5.02 -4.13
CA LEU A 86 -10.75 -3.70 -4.28
C LEU A 86 -10.04 -3.25 -3.01
N LYS A 87 -10.71 -3.37 -1.86
CA LYS A 87 -10.12 -3.00 -0.57
C LYS A 87 -8.88 -3.83 -0.25
N GLU A 88 -8.95 -5.14 -0.45
CA GLU A 88 -7.81 -6.03 -0.19
C GLU A 88 -6.64 -5.72 -1.15
N LEU A 89 -6.95 -5.51 -2.43
CA LEU A 89 -5.96 -5.21 -3.46
C LEU A 89 -5.30 -3.85 -3.22
N GLU A 90 -6.06 -2.82 -2.88
CA GLU A 90 -5.54 -1.51 -2.49
C GLU A 90 -4.55 -1.63 -1.34
N TYR A 91 -4.91 -2.40 -0.31
CA TYR A 91 -4.02 -2.67 0.82
C TYR A 91 -2.73 -3.41 0.38
N ARG A 92 -2.81 -4.38 -0.54
CA ARG A 92 -1.62 -5.05 -1.10
C ARG A 92 -0.74 -4.12 -1.91
N VAL A 93 -1.32 -3.22 -2.69
CA VAL A 93 -0.54 -2.23 -3.45
C VAL A 93 0.17 -1.26 -2.49
N TYR A 94 -0.42 -0.91 -1.34
CA TYR A 94 0.26 -0.11 -0.31
C TYR A 94 1.48 -0.83 0.29
N GLN A 95 1.39 -2.16 0.43
CA GLN A 95 2.52 -3.02 0.83
C GLN A 95 3.59 -3.17 -0.27
N GLY A 96 3.42 -2.53 -1.44
CA GLY A 96 4.40 -2.54 -2.53
C GLY A 96 4.13 -3.60 -3.61
N PHE A 97 3.02 -4.33 -3.55
CA PHE A 97 2.66 -5.24 -4.65
C PHE A 97 2.27 -4.46 -5.91
N THR A 98 2.72 -4.94 -7.07
CA THR A 98 2.27 -4.52 -8.39
C THR A 98 1.20 -5.45 -8.91
N VAL A 99 0.23 -4.91 -9.66
CA VAL A 99 -0.76 -5.71 -10.37
C VAL A 99 -0.19 -6.13 -11.72
N GLU A 100 -0.08 -7.43 -11.95
CA GLU A 100 0.47 -8.02 -13.18
C GLU A 100 -0.61 -8.30 -14.22
N GLY A 101 -1.82 -8.63 -13.77
CA GLY A 101 -2.93 -8.93 -14.66
C GLY A 101 -4.24 -9.15 -13.92
N VAL A 102 -5.34 -8.95 -14.65
CA VAL A 102 -6.71 -9.20 -14.19
C VAL A 102 -7.36 -10.17 -15.18
N GLU A 103 -7.86 -11.30 -14.67
CA GLU A 103 -8.51 -12.33 -15.46
C GLU A 103 -9.96 -12.49 -15.01
N ALA A 104 -10.90 -12.08 -15.87
CA ALA A 104 -12.33 -12.21 -15.59
C ALA A 104 -12.90 -13.50 -16.19
N SER A 105 -13.68 -14.23 -15.41
CA SER A 105 -14.48 -15.37 -15.83
C SER A 105 -15.95 -15.16 -15.45
N PRO A 106 -16.88 -16.00 -15.94
CA PRO A 106 -18.29 -15.89 -15.57
C PRO A 106 -18.59 -16.05 -14.08
N GLU A 107 -17.74 -16.78 -13.34
CA GLU A 107 -17.98 -17.14 -11.94
C GLU A 107 -17.10 -16.37 -10.95
N HIS A 108 -15.97 -15.83 -11.42
CA HIS A 108 -14.98 -15.17 -10.58
C HIS A 108 -14.08 -14.23 -11.39
N ILE A 109 -13.39 -13.35 -10.67
CA ILE A 109 -12.29 -12.54 -11.19
C ILE A 109 -11.01 -12.85 -10.40
N ASP A 110 -9.91 -13.00 -11.11
CA ASP A 110 -8.58 -13.20 -10.55
C ASP A 110 -7.72 -11.96 -10.79
N VAL A 111 -7.00 -11.55 -9.76
CA VAL A 111 -6.00 -10.49 -9.85
C VAL A 111 -4.66 -11.06 -9.45
N HIS A 112 -3.73 -11.08 -10.40
CA HIS A 112 -2.35 -11.53 -10.18
C HIS A 112 -1.52 -10.35 -9.73
N ILE A 113 -0.86 -10.51 -8.59
CA ILE A 113 -0.01 -9.48 -7.99
C ILE A 113 1.39 -10.01 -7.74
N LYS A 114 2.36 -9.10 -7.73
CA LYS A 114 3.78 -9.41 -7.55
C LYS A 114 4.45 -8.42 -6.61
N LEU A 115 5.27 -8.89 -5.70
CA LEU A 115 6.17 -8.08 -4.89
C LEU A 115 7.61 -8.47 -5.23
N VAL A 116 8.48 -7.48 -5.42
CA VAL A 116 9.92 -7.69 -5.59
C VAL A 116 10.62 -7.06 -4.39
N GLU A 117 11.18 -7.89 -3.53
CA GLU A 117 11.80 -7.47 -2.28
C GLU A 117 13.11 -8.23 -2.10
N ASP A 118 14.21 -7.51 -1.85
CA ASP A 118 15.57 -8.06 -1.71
C ASP A 118 16.01 -8.99 -2.85
N GLY A 119 15.56 -8.69 -4.08
CA GLY A 119 15.84 -9.50 -5.27
C GLY A 119 15.06 -10.81 -5.36
N GLN A 120 14.17 -11.08 -4.40
CA GLN A 120 13.21 -12.18 -4.45
C GLN A 120 11.90 -11.71 -5.06
N VAL A 121 11.23 -12.62 -5.77
CA VAL A 121 9.94 -12.36 -6.41
C VAL A 121 8.87 -13.19 -5.71
N TYR A 122 7.88 -12.52 -5.15
CA TYR A 122 6.71 -13.12 -4.55
C TYR A 122 5.51 -12.87 -5.45
N THR A 123 4.82 -13.92 -5.86
CA THR A 123 3.60 -13.83 -6.67
C THR A 123 2.41 -14.36 -5.88
N GLN A 124 1.29 -13.66 -5.93
CA GLN A 124 0.04 -14.07 -5.30
C GLN A 124 -1.12 -13.83 -6.27
N THR A 125 -2.21 -14.57 -6.10
CA THR A 125 -3.45 -14.31 -6.83
C THR A 125 -4.59 -14.12 -5.84
N LEU A 126 -5.29 -12.98 -5.98
CA LEU A 126 -6.52 -12.69 -5.28
C LEU A 126 -7.69 -13.07 -6.17
N ARG A 127 -8.52 -14.01 -5.72
CA ARG A 127 -9.75 -14.38 -6.40
C ARG A 127 -10.95 -13.79 -5.68
N SER A 128 -11.83 -13.14 -6.43
CA SER A 128 -13.16 -12.76 -5.95
C SER A 128 -14.27 -13.43 -6.73
N SER A 129 -15.31 -13.88 -6.03
CA SER A 129 -16.52 -14.48 -6.59
C SER A 129 -17.74 -14.00 -5.82
N ILE A 130 -18.88 -13.87 -6.51
CA ILE A 130 -20.16 -13.49 -5.89
C ILE A 130 -21.02 -14.75 -5.80
N ASP A 131 -21.44 -15.10 -4.58
CA ASP A 131 -22.41 -16.16 -4.31
C ASP A 131 -23.57 -15.59 -3.49
N GLN A 132 -24.81 -15.73 -3.97
CA GLN A 132 -26.02 -15.22 -3.28
C GLN A 132 -25.87 -13.77 -2.76
N ASP A 133 -25.46 -12.85 -3.64
CA ASP A 133 -25.18 -11.43 -3.33
C ASP A 133 -24.05 -11.19 -2.30
N THR A 134 -23.31 -12.22 -1.93
CA THR A 134 -22.16 -12.15 -1.03
C THR A 134 -20.87 -12.29 -1.81
N GLU A 135 -20.00 -11.28 -1.72
CA GLU A 135 -18.65 -11.36 -2.25
C GLU A 135 -17.74 -12.17 -1.32
N HIS A 136 -17.01 -13.12 -1.92
CA HIS A 136 -15.98 -13.92 -1.28
C HIS A 136 -14.62 -13.63 -1.92
N VAL A 137 -13.64 -13.23 -1.10
CA VAL A 137 -12.26 -12.97 -1.52
C VAL A 137 -11.35 -14.02 -0.89
N ARG A 138 -10.44 -14.58 -1.68
CA ARG A 138 -9.45 -15.56 -1.20
C ARG A 138 -8.12 -15.45 -1.93
N TYR A 139 -7.08 -15.84 -1.23
CA TYR A 139 -5.77 -16.14 -1.81
C TYR A 139 -5.80 -17.54 -2.40
N ILE A 140 -5.23 -17.70 -3.59
CA ILE A 140 -5.10 -18.97 -4.30
C ILE A 140 -3.65 -19.23 -4.70
#